data_AF-A0A0S2FHZ7-F1
#
_entry.id   AF-A0A0S2FHZ7-F1
#
_cell.length_a   1.000
_cell.length_b   1.000
_cell.length_c   1.000
_cell.angle_alpha   90.00
_cell.angle_beta   90.00
_cell.angle_gamma   90.00
#
_symmetry.space_group_name_H-M   'P 1'
#
loop_
_entity.id
_entity.type
_entity.pdbx_description
1 polymer ?
#
loop_
_entity_poly.entity_id
_entity_poly.type
_entity_poly.pdbx_seq_one_letter_code
_entity_poly.pdbx_strand_id
1 'polypeptide(L)' 'MLFVGNYDAASKTYTLKGELGVPYQSYSKEDEFKIDEITRIVDRNHFVVEWYDIVEGKSVPAMRIEYERIN' A
#
# COMPACT_ATOMS: atom_id res chain seq x y z
N MET A 1 8.72 0.38 11.94
CA MET A 1 7.99 0.56 10.68
C MET A 1 8.70 1.65 9.89
N LEU A 2 9.37 1.27 8.81
CA LEU A 2 10.07 2.19 7.92
C LEU A 2 9.29 2.22 6.61
N PHE A 3 8.91 3.41 6.15
CA PHE A 3 8.25 3.61 4.88
C PHE A 3 9.04 4.58 4.01
N VAL A 4 9.14 4.27 2.72
CA VAL A 4 9.67 5.17 1.71
C VAL A 4 8.56 5.44 0.71
N GLY A 5 8.19 6.72 0.57
CA GLY A 5 7.15 7.17 -0.36
C GLY A 5 7.74 7.96 -1.52
N ASN A 6 7.12 7.85 -2.70
CA ASN A 6 7.36 8.74 -3.83
C ASN A 6 6.05 9.16 -4.48
N TYR A 7 5.99 10.41 -4.95
CA TYR A 7 4.85 10.92 -5.73
C TYR A 7 5.25 11.12 -7.19
N ASP A 8 4.46 10.56 -8.10
CA ASP A 8 4.51 10.88 -9.52
C ASP A 8 3.34 11.81 -9.88
N ALA A 9 3.67 13.05 -10.24
CA ALA A 9 2.69 14.06 -10.64
C ALA A 9 2.06 13.78 -12.02
N ALA A 10 2.75 13.08 -12.92
CA ALA A 10 2.24 12.76 -14.25
C ALA A 10 1.10 11.74 -14.17
N SER A 11 1.27 10.72 -13.32
CA SER A 11 0.25 9.70 -13.08
C SER A 11 -0.69 10.01 -11.92
N LYS A 12 -0.41 11.06 -11.13
CA LYS A 12 -1.08 11.39 -9.86
C LYS A 12 -1.09 10.23 -8.87
N THR A 13 0.05 9.54 -8.76
CA THR A 13 0.18 8.34 -7.95
C THR A 13 1.18 8.55 -6.83
N TYR A 14 0.79 8.23 -5.61
CA TYR A 14 1.70 8.00 -4.49
C TYR A 14 1.99 6.51 -4.39
N THR A 15 3.27 6.15 -4.36
CA THR A 15 3.73 4.79 -4.07
C THR A 15 4.44 4.80 -2.74
N LEU A 16 4.00 3.95 -1.83
CA LEU A 16 4.59 3.76 -0.52
C LEU A 16 5.08 2.33 -0.41
N LYS A 17 6.36 2.18 -0.07
CA LYS A 17 7.00 0.89 0.17
C LYS A 17 7.34 0.76 1.64
N GLY A 18 7.03 -0.37 2.23
CA GLY A 18 7.10 -0.54 3.68
C GLY A 18 7.56 -1.90 4.13
N GLU A 19 8.24 -1.90 5.27
CA GLU A 19 8.40 -3.07 6.11
C GLU A 19 7.52 -2.88 7.35
N LEU A 20 6.44 -3.66 7.41
CA LEU A 20 5.55 -3.73 8.56
C LEU A 20 6.11 -4.78 9.52
N GLY A 21 6.47 -4.35 10.73
CA GLY A 21 6.66 -5.29 11.83
C GLY A 21 5.33 -5.91 12.20
N VAL A 22 5.30 -7.20 12.52
CA VAL A 22 4.06 -7.90 12.86
C VAL A 22 3.49 -7.33 14.18
N PRO A 23 2.25 -6.79 14.18
CA PRO A 23 1.65 -6.25 15.40
C PRO A 23 1.06 -7.34 16.31
N TYR A 24 1.01 -8.59 15.86
CA TYR A 24 0.40 -9.70 16.58
C TYR A 24 1.45 -10.60 17.21
N GLN A 25 1.33 -10.81 18.53
CA GLN A 25 2.13 -11.72 19.36
C GLN A 25 2.16 -13.19 18.88
N SER A 26 1.38 -13.55 17.86
CA SER A 26 1.27 -14.90 17.30
C SER A 26 2.13 -15.17 16.07
N TYR A 27 2.76 -14.14 15.50
CA TYR A 27 3.73 -14.30 14.41
C TYR A 27 5.13 -14.04 14.96
N SER A 28 6.09 -14.82 14.47
CA SER A 28 7.47 -14.71 14.89
C SER A 28 8.03 -13.34 14.47
N LYS A 29 9.03 -12.85 15.21
CA LYS A 29 9.77 -11.63 14.85
C LYS A 29 10.41 -11.69 13.45
N GLU A 30 10.49 -12.89 12.87
CA GLU A 30 11.05 -13.17 11.55
C GLU A 30 10.01 -12.97 10.42
N ASP A 31 8.73 -12.76 10.76
CA ASP A 31 7.64 -12.54 9.81
C ASP A 31 7.48 -11.05 9.42
N GLU A 32 8.59 -10.33 9.25
CA GLU A 32 8.55 -8.97 8.70
C GLU A 32 7.84 -9.00 7.33
N PHE A 33 6.69 -8.33 7.23
CA PHE A 33 5.90 -8.32 6.01
C PHE A 33 6.25 -7.08 5.19
N LYS A 34 6.71 -7.32 3.96
CA LYS A 34 6.97 -6.28 2.98
C LYS A 34 5.71 -5.96 2.22
N ILE A 35 5.47 -4.68 2.02
CA ILE A 35 4.29 -4.19 1.31
C ILE A 35 4.68 -3.15 0.25
N ASP A 36 3.87 -3.12 -0.80
CA ASP A 36 3.74 -1.96 -1.69
C ASP A 36 2.29 -1.44 -1.58
N GLU A 37 2.12 -0.16 -1.27
CA GLU A 37 0.85 0.54 -1.35
C GLU A 37 0.90 1.56 -2.50
N ILE A 38 -0.12 1.55 -3.33
CA ILE A 38 -0.28 2.46 -4.46
C ILE A 38 -1.58 3.23 -4.25
N THR A 39 -1.46 4.53 -4.01
CA THR A 39 -2.60 5.44 -3.95
C THR A 39 -2.65 6.29 -5.22
N ARG A 40 -3.71 6.14 -6.01
CA ARG A 40 -3.97 6.90 -7.23
C ARG A 40 -5.10 7.91 -7.00
N ILE A 41 -4.82 9.19 -7.22
CA ILE A 41 -5.83 10.25 -7.18
C ILE A 41 -6.45 10.36 -8.57
N VAL A 42 -7.71 9.91 -8.70
CA VAL A 42 -8.46 10.01 -9.97
C VAL A 42 -8.91 11.45 -10.17
N ASP A 43 -9.57 12.01 -9.16
CA ASP A 43 -9.94 13.42 -9.08
C ASP A 43 -10.09 13.87 -7.60
N ARG A 44 -10.69 15.05 -7.36
CA ARG A 44 -10.84 15.63 -6.00
C ARG A 44 -11.73 14.79 -5.08
N ASN A 45 -12.64 14.00 -5.65
CA ASN A 45 -13.65 13.23 -4.92
C ASN A 45 -13.45 11.72 -5.04
N HIS A 46 -12.48 11.28 -5.85
CA HIS A 46 -12.23 9.87 -6.12
C HIS A 46 -10.75 9.53 -6.02
N PHE A 47 -10.41 8.58 -5.14
CA PHE A 47 -9.10 7.95 -5.10
C PHE A 47 -9.20 6.43 -4.95
N VAL A 48 -8.18 5.74 -5.44
CA VAL A 48 -8.03 4.29 -5.34
C VAL A 48 -6.75 3.98 -4.58
N VAL A 49 -6.84 3.10 -3.59
CA VAL A 49 -5.70 2.54 -2.86
C VAL A 49 -5.60 1.06 -3.20
N GLU A 50 -4.43 0.61 -3.61
CA GLU A 50 -4.10 -0.79 -3.87
C GLU A 50 -2.96 -1.20 -2.95
N TRP A 51 -3.12 -2.31 -2.25
CA TRP A 51 -2.12 -2.88 -1.35
C TRP A 51 -1.67 -4.22 -1.90
N TYR A 52 -0.35 -4.39 -1.95
CA TYR A 52 0.30 -5.61 -2.38
C TYR A 52 1.20 -6.14 -1.27
N ASP A 53 1.03 -7.41 -0.99
CA ASP A 53 1.92 -8.18 -0.13
C ASP A 53 3.10 -8.68 -0.96
N ILE A 54 4.32 -8.60 -0.42
CA ILE A 54 5.50 -9.15 -1.09
C ILE A 54 5.77 -10.55 -0.54
N VAL A 55 5.29 -11.56 -1.27
CA VAL A 55 5.46 -12.97 -0.93
C VAL A 55 6.53 -13.58 -1.84
N GLU A 56 7.60 -14.12 -1.25
CA GLU A 56 8.75 -14.68 -1.99
C GLU A 56 9.35 -13.68 -3.01
N GLY A 57 9.34 -12.39 -2.67
CA GLY A 57 9.85 -11.31 -3.53
C GLY A 57 8.91 -10.90 -4.67
N LYS A 58 7.68 -11.44 -4.72
CA LYS A 58 6.67 -11.08 -5.73
C LYS A 58 5.53 -10.30 -5.10
N SER A 59 5.10 -9.23 -5.76
CA SER A 59 3.91 -8.47 -5.37
C SER A 59 2.64 -9.26 -5.66
N VAL A 60 1.84 -9.49 -4.63
CA VAL A 60 0.55 -10.19 -4.66
C VAL A 60 -0.53 -9.22 -4.21
N PRO A 61 -1.61 -8.99 -4.99
CA PRO A 61 -2.69 -8.12 -4.56
C PRO A 61 -3.34 -8.65 -3.27
N ALA A 62 -3.40 -7.82 -2.24
CA ALA A 62 -3.99 -8.17 -0.96
C ALA A 62 -5.30 -7.42 -0.72
N MET A 63 -5.34 -6.14 -1.08
CA MET A 63 -6.50 -5.27 -0.85
C MET A 63 -6.59 -4.18 -1.91
N ARG A 64 -7.83 -3.82 -2.26
CA ARG A 64 -8.12 -2.61 -3.04
C ARG A 64 -9.29 -1.87 -2.40
N ILE A 65 -9.11 -0.58 -2.17
CA ILE A 65 -10.12 0.33 -1.66
C ILE A 65 -10.36 1.40 -2.72
N GLU A 66 -11.62 1.56 -3.11
CA GLU A 66 -12.06 2.63 -4.00
C GLU A 66 -12.95 3.56 -3.19
N TYR A 67 -12.52 4.81 -3.06
CA TYR A 67 -13.28 5.85 -2.39
C TYR A 67 -13.86 6.79 -3.43
N GLU A 68 -15.17 7.00 -3.38
CA GLU A 68 -15.87 8.00 -4.16
C GLU A 68 -16.81 8.80 -3.24
N ARG A 69 -16.64 10.12 -3.21
CA ARG A 69 -17.56 11.02 -2.51
C ARG A 69 -18.80 11.27 -3.37
N ILE A 70 -19.93 10.69 -2.97
CA ILE A 70 -21.24 10.96 -3.57
C ILE A 70 -21.86 12.19 -2.89
N ASN A 71 -22.28 13.16 -3.70
CA ASN A 71 -22.98 14.37 -3.24
C ASN A 71 -24.49 14.16 -3.16
#